data_AF-R8BMV7-F1
#
_entry.id   AF-R8BMV7-F1
#
_cell.length_a   1.000
_cell.length_b   1.000
_cell.length_c   1.000
_cell.angle_alpha   90.00
_cell.angle_beta   90.00
_cell.angle_gamma   90.00
#
_symmetry.space_group_name_H-M   'P 1'
#
loop_
_entity.id
_entity.type
_entity.pdbx_description
1 polymer ?
#
loop_
_entity_poly.entity_id
_entity_poly.type
_entity_poly.pdbx_seq_one_letter_code
_entity_poly.pdbx_strand_id
1 'polypeptide(L)'
;MGWLGGIFGWGSNDDDPLRKLDPKLREFLEKESPVKYRTSSQDDSVAKPISNATAAAPVAPSAAESETRSTESTPALPTESLYQDGRYAHLWKTYKPLAAVEAETKSDHEKLMDVLDAYKDRKSQIGRAALENCALEQLDWSNCMKSGTWTSRMTMCSAEVKKFERCYMMQSRLLKALGYLSAYDRPAHVDEDIQMHADKLYHRMLEQEAAIEAAKKEGKPIPKLEPVFTAPTAAEDAKIPALSEEARRKWKEQLEKLPEEDRAAEEEALKAELRAKAQMVSKIQGLWQEQAEERKARKEQGKETVTDKISSLLSGK
;
A
#
# COMPACT_ATOMS: atom_id res chain seq x y z
N MET A 1 -18.73 26.16 -12.02
CA MET A 1 -17.81 26.89 -11.13
C MET A 1 -18.59 27.38 -9.92
N GLY A 2 -18.23 27.00 -8.69
CA GLY A 2 -18.85 27.59 -7.50
C GLY A 2 -18.79 26.83 -6.18
N TRP A 3 -17.99 25.77 -6.01
CA TRP A 3 -17.80 25.10 -4.70
C TRP A 3 -16.70 25.75 -3.83
N LEU A 4 -15.99 26.74 -4.34
CA LEU A 4 -14.78 27.31 -3.71
C LEU A 4 -15.05 28.52 -2.79
N GLY A 5 -16.31 28.91 -2.57
CA GLY A 5 -16.63 30.09 -1.73
C GLY A 5 -16.60 29.84 -0.22
N GLY A 6 -16.51 28.59 0.24
CA GLY A 6 -16.60 28.24 1.66
C GLY A 6 -15.26 28.13 2.41
N ILE A 7 -14.11 28.20 1.72
CA ILE A 7 -12.81 27.85 2.30
C ILE A 7 -11.92 29.08 2.56
N PHE A 8 -12.28 30.27 2.05
CA PHE A 8 -11.57 31.52 2.34
C PHE A 8 -12.53 32.66 2.71
N GLY A 9 -13.12 32.56 3.90
CA GLY A 9 -13.87 33.64 4.53
C GLY A 9 -13.01 34.40 5.53
N TRP A 10 -12.35 35.46 5.05
CA TRP A 10 -11.78 36.52 5.87
C TRP A 10 -12.92 37.23 6.63
N GLY A 11 -12.87 37.21 7.97
CA GLY A 11 -13.43 38.24 8.83
C GLY A 11 -14.90 38.13 9.27
N SER A 12 -15.13 37.46 10.39
CA SER A 12 -15.92 38.01 11.51
C SER A 12 -15.70 37.12 12.74
N ASN A 13 -15.09 37.69 13.78
CA ASN A 13 -15.08 37.09 15.12
C ASN A 13 -16.53 37.02 15.61
N ASP A 14 -17.07 35.81 15.66
CA ASP A 14 -18.32 35.53 16.35
C ASP A 14 -18.08 34.22 17.12
N ASP A 15 -17.71 34.36 18.39
CA ASP A 15 -17.13 33.31 19.25
C ASP A 15 -18.14 32.23 19.70
N ASP A 16 -19.26 32.07 19.00
CA ASP A 16 -20.25 31.03 19.30
C ASP A 16 -20.68 30.24 18.04
N PRO A 17 -20.08 29.07 17.78
CA PRO A 17 -20.42 28.22 16.64
C PRO A 17 -21.84 27.64 16.74
N LEU A 18 -22.53 27.77 17.88
CA LEU A 18 -23.88 27.26 18.09
C LEU A 18 -25.00 28.22 17.64
N ARG A 19 -24.68 29.45 17.24
CA ARG A 19 -25.69 30.41 16.75
C ARG A 19 -26.20 30.11 15.34
N LYS A 20 -25.47 29.30 14.57
CA LYS A 20 -25.82 28.90 13.20
C LYS A 20 -26.69 27.63 13.13
N LEU A 21 -27.01 27.02 14.28
CA LEU A 21 -27.86 25.83 14.38
C LEU A 21 -29.34 26.20 14.55
N ASP A 22 -30.22 25.37 14.00
CA ASP A 22 -31.68 25.51 14.13
C ASP A 22 -32.08 25.44 15.63
N PRO A 23 -32.96 26.32 16.15
CA PRO A 23 -33.20 26.45 17.59
C PRO A 23 -33.61 25.14 18.27
N LYS A 24 -34.36 24.29 17.56
CA LYS A 24 -34.78 22.97 18.05
C LYS A 24 -33.62 21.98 18.20
N LEU A 25 -32.59 22.10 17.36
CA LEU A 25 -31.38 21.29 17.46
C LEU A 25 -30.50 21.75 18.62
N ARG A 26 -30.47 23.06 18.88
CA ARG A 26 -29.76 23.64 20.02
C ARG A 26 -30.35 23.15 21.34
N GLU A 27 -31.67 23.17 21.48
CA GLU A 27 -32.36 22.65 22.67
C GLU A 27 -32.11 21.15 22.86
N PHE A 28 -32.07 20.38 21.78
CA PHE A 28 -31.74 18.96 21.85
C PHE A 28 -30.30 18.72 22.30
N LEU A 29 -29.34 19.47 21.74
CA LEU A 29 -27.94 19.38 22.11
C LEU A 29 -27.70 19.83 23.56
N GLU A 30 -28.35 20.90 24.02
CA GLU A 30 -28.27 21.35 25.42
C GLU A 30 -28.87 20.33 26.39
N LYS A 31 -29.90 19.58 25.97
CA LYS A 31 -30.57 18.56 26.80
C LYS A 31 -29.82 17.23 26.85
N GLU A 32 -29.26 16.79 25.73
CA GLU A 32 -28.68 15.45 25.58
C GLU A 32 -27.14 15.45 25.66
N SER A 33 -26.48 16.61 25.59
CA SER A 33 -25.02 16.65 25.71
C SER A 33 -24.58 16.54 27.18
N PRO A 34 -23.69 15.57 27.51
CA PRO A 34 -23.13 15.44 28.85
C PRO A 34 -22.10 16.54 29.17
N VAL A 35 -21.69 17.33 28.18
CA VAL A 35 -20.69 18.40 28.31
C VAL A 35 -21.33 19.74 28.01
N LYS A 36 -21.48 20.58 29.03
CA LYS A 36 -21.98 21.96 28.88
C LYS A 36 -20.87 22.83 28.28
N TYR A 37 -21.03 23.23 27.02
CA TYR A 37 -20.15 24.22 26.41
C TYR A 37 -20.37 25.58 27.10
N ARG A 38 -19.33 26.08 27.80
CA ARG A 38 -19.27 27.49 28.23
C ARG A 38 -18.62 28.30 27.10
N THR A 39 -19.35 29.25 26.56
CA THR A 39 -18.82 30.26 25.63
C THR A 39 -17.80 31.13 26.37
N SER A 40 -16.58 31.20 25.83
CA SER A 40 -15.47 31.96 26.42
C SER A 40 -15.69 33.46 26.19
N SER A 41 -16.14 34.15 27.22
CA SER A 41 -15.95 35.58 27.39
C SER A 41 -15.98 35.88 28.89
N GLN A 42 -14.90 35.52 29.60
CA GLN A 42 -14.44 36.19 30.82
C GLN A 42 -13.10 35.61 31.29
N ASP A 43 -12.05 36.38 30.95
CA ASP A 43 -10.75 36.64 31.58
C ASP A 43 -9.86 35.55 32.22
N ASP A 44 -8.57 35.78 31.92
CA ASP A 44 -7.33 35.14 32.35
C ASP A 44 -7.16 34.94 33.86
N SER A 45 -6.60 33.78 34.24
CA SER A 45 -5.45 33.74 35.16
C SER A 45 -4.74 32.38 35.14
N VAL A 46 -3.50 32.44 34.67
CA VAL A 46 -2.33 31.56 34.87
C VAL A 46 -2.46 30.50 35.97
N ALA A 47 -2.30 29.21 35.61
CA ALA A 47 -1.74 28.19 36.49
C ALA A 47 -1.00 27.08 35.70
N LYS A 48 0.22 26.80 36.14
CA LYS A 48 1.23 25.86 35.61
C LYS A 48 0.81 24.37 35.61
N PRO A 49 1.51 23.51 34.84
CA PRO A 49 1.18 22.09 34.73
C PRO A 49 1.60 21.32 35.98
N ILE A 50 0.68 20.55 36.56
CA ILE A 50 0.97 19.62 37.64
C ILE A 50 1.35 18.27 37.03
N SER A 51 2.65 17.96 37.12
CA SER A 51 3.13 16.58 37.19
C SER A 51 2.62 15.95 38.49
N ASN A 52 2.17 14.69 38.46
CA ASN A 52 2.18 13.86 39.66
C ASN A 52 2.52 12.42 39.30
N ALA A 53 3.80 12.13 39.51
CA ALA A 53 4.31 10.81 39.77
C ALA A 53 3.91 10.37 41.20
N THR A 54 3.65 9.06 41.33
CA THR A 54 3.96 8.18 42.47
C THR A 54 3.69 8.67 43.89
N ALA A 55 2.73 8.03 44.56
CA ALA A 55 2.77 7.80 46.01
C ALA A 55 2.45 6.33 46.30
N ALA A 56 3.33 5.71 47.07
CA ALA A 56 3.36 4.30 47.41
C ALA A 56 2.52 3.95 48.65
N ALA A 57 1.89 2.76 48.58
CA ALA A 57 1.66 1.70 49.60
C ALA A 57 1.03 2.03 50.98
N PRO A 58 0.28 1.07 51.58
CA PRO A 58 0.95 -0.04 52.25
C PRO A 58 0.36 -1.46 52.00
N VAL A 59 1.28 -2.42 52.06
CA VAL A 59 1.15 -3.90 52.25
C VAL A 59 0.60 -4.16 53.67
N ALA A 60 -0.12 -5.21 54.09
CA ALA A 60 -0.31 -6.63 53.73
C ALA A 60 -1.49 -7.20 54.59
N PRO A 61 -1.75 -8.52 54.80
CA PRO A 61 -1.59 -9.72 53.96
C PRO A 61 -2.87 -10.62 53.89
N SER A 62 -2.88 -11.52 52.89
CA SER A 62 -3.42 -12.90 52.91
C SER A 62 -4.89 -13.17 53.30
N ALA A 63 -5.69 -13.58 52.31
CA ALA A 63 -6.44 -14.83 52.38
C ALA A 63 -6.72 -15.33 50.96
N ALA A 64 -6.23 -16.52 50.68
CA ALA A 64 -6.60 -17.29 49.51
C ALA A 64 -8.07 -17.67 49.61
N GLU A 65 -8.83 -17.39 48.56
CA GLU A 65 -10.01 -18.19 48.25
C GLU A 65 -10.07 -18.36 46.73
N SER A 66 -9.51 -19.50 46.30
CA SER A 66 -9.86 -20.11 45.04
C SER A 66 -11.33 -20.50 45.11
N GLU A 67 -12.21 -19.70 44.50
CA GLU A 67 -13.47 -20.21 43.98
C GLU A 67 -13.38 -20.33 42.47
N THR A 68 -13.03 -21.54 42.09
CA THR A 68 -13.28 -22.18 40.81
C THR A 68 -14.74 -21.98 40.42
N ARG A 69 -15.03 -21.07 39.49
CA ARG A 69 -16.25 -21.17 38.67
C ARG A 69 -15.88 -21.63 37.28
N SER A 70 -16.07 -22.93 37.10
CA SER A 70 -15.97 -23.63 35.83
C SER A 70 -16.93 -23.04 34.80
N THR A 71 -16.47 -23.12 33.54
CA THR A 71 -17.23 -23.15 32.28
C THR A 71 -18.01 -21.89 31.89
N GLU A 72 -17.48 -21.14 30.93
CA GLU A 72 -18.04 -21.07 29.56
C GLU A 72 -17.12 -20.25 28.64
N SER A 73 -16.89 -20.78 27.44
CA SER A 73 -16.08 -20.21 26.36
C SER A 73 -16.51 -18.77 26.04
N THR A 74 -15.71 -17.78 26.43
CA THR A 74 -15.84 -16.44 25.85
C THR A 74 -15.27 -16.50 24.44
N PRO A 75 -16.05 -16.16 23.38
CA PRO A 75 -15.50 -16.10 22.05
C PRO A 75 -14.44 -15.01 22.05
N ALA A 76 -13.20 -15.36 21.72
CA ALA A 76 -12.15 -14.40 21.47
C ALA A 76 -12.67 -13.41 20.43
N LEU A 77 -12.87 -12.16 20.85
CA LEU A 77 -13.37 -11.13 19.95
C LEU A 77 -12.32 -10.87 18.87
N PRO A 78 -12.75 -10.46 17.67
CA PRO A 78 -11.82 -10.09 16.62
C PRO A 78 -10.91 -8.94 17.09
N THR A 79 -9.68 -8.91 16.59
CA THR A 79 -8.69 -7.85 16.86
C THR A 79 -9.19 -6.47 16.47
N GLU A 80 -10.09 -6.41 15.49
CA GLU A 80 -10.75 -5.19 15.04
C GLU A 80 -11.75 -4.62 16.06
N SER A 81 -12.07 -5.36 17.12
CA SER A 81 -12.91 -4.84 18.19
C SER A 81 -12.14 -3.89 19.11
N LEU A 82 -12.65 -2.66 19.25
CA LEU A 82 -12.07 -1.65 20.15
C LEU A 82 -12.12 -2.07 21.61
N TYR A 83 -13.14 -2.86 21.99
CA TYR A 83 -13.37 -3.32 23.36
C TYR A 83 -13.24 -4.84 23.42
N GLN A 84 -12.08 -5.29 23.90
CA GLN A 84 -11.74 -6.72 24.03
C GLN A 84 -12.37 -7.37 25.28
N ASP A 85 -13.05 -6.59 26.11
CA ASP A 85 -13.69 -7.03 27.36
C ASP A 85 -14.99 -7.82 27.19
N GLY A 86 -15.43 -8.07 25.96
CA GLY A 86 -16.63 -8.87 25.69
C GLY A 86 -17.95 -8.08 25.71
N ARG A 87 -17.96 -6.80 26.11
CA ARG A 87 -19.20 -6.01 26.26
C ARG A 87 -20.06 -5.95 25.00
N TYR A 88 -19.40 -5.87 23.85
CA TYR A 88 -20.04 -5.80 22.53
C TYR A 88 -19.99 -7.12 21.75
N ALA A 89 -19.70 -8.25 22.41
CA ALA A 89 -19.56 -9.54 21.75
C ALA A 89 -20.80 -9.94 20.93
N HIS A 90 -21.99 -9.55 21.41
CA HIS A 90 -23.24 -9.80 20.72
C HIS A 90 -23.35 -9.09 19.36
N LEU A 91 -22.75 -7.91 19.18
CA LEU A 91 -22.73 -7.20 17.90
C LEU A 91 -21.83 -7.91 16.88
N TRP A 92 -20.72 -8.48 17.35
CA TRP A 92 -19.77 -9.20 16.50
C TRP A 92 -20.27 -10.57 16.03
N LYS A 93 -21.21 -11.20 16.76
CA LYS A 93 -21.76 -12.51 16.39
C LYS A 93 -22.40 -12.55 15.00
N THR A 94 -23.04 -11.44 14.60
CA THR A 94 -23.73 -11.33 13.31
C THR A 94 -23.05 -10.34 12.36
N TYR A 95 -21.95 -9.72 12.80
CA TYR A 95 -21.25 -8.75 11.99
C TYR A 95 -20.57 -9.44 10.80
N LYS A 96 -20.87 -8.95 9.59
CA LYS A 96 -20.10 -9.24 8.39
C LYS A 96 -19.38 -7.96 7.97
N PRO A 97 -18.06 -7.99 7.76
CA PRO A 97 -17.35 -6.84 7.24
C PRO A 97 -17.86 -6.50 5.84
N LEU A 98 -17.89 -5.20 5.50
CA LEU A 98 -18.38 -4.72 4.21
C LEU A 98 -17.71 -5.45 3.05
N ALA A 99 -16.39 -5.63 3.11
CA ALA A 99 -15.62 -6.34 2.09
C ALA A 99 -16.13 -7.78 1.85
N ALA A 100 -16.59 -8.50 2.89
CA ALA A 100 -17.15 -9.84 2.73
C ALA A 100 -18.54 -9.80 2.08
N VAL A 101 -19.38 -8.84 2.47
CA VAL A 101 -20.71 -8.66 1.85
C VAL A 101 -20.57 -8.27 0.38
N GLU A 102 -19.67 -7.32 0.07
CA GLU A 102 -19.39 -6.93 -1.30
C GLU A 102 -18.85 -8.10 -2.13
N ALA A 103 -17.91 -8.88 -1.58
CA ALA A 103 -17.37 -10.07 -2.26
C ALA A 103 -18.42 -11.16 -2.52
N GLU A 104 -19.39 -11.33 -1.62
CA GLU A 104 -20.53 -12.24 -1.80
C GLU A 104 -21.49 -11.73 -2.90
N THR A 105 -21.69 -10.41 -3.02
CA THR A 105 -22.61 -9.81 -4.02
C THR A 105 -22.01 -9.61 -5.39
N LYS A 106 -20.67 -9.61 -5.51
CA LYS A 106 -19.97 -9.37 -6.77
C LYS A 106 -20.23 -10.48 -7.76
N SER A 107 -20.50 -10.10 -9.01
CA SER A 107 -20.53 -11.04 -10.10
C SER A 107 -19.14 -11.64 -10.36
N ASP A 108 -19.09 -12.83 -10.93
CA ASP A 108 -17.80 -13.45 -11.26
C ASP A 108 -16.97 -12.62 -12.24
N HIS A 109 -17.64 -11.88 -13.13
CA HIS A 109 -16.97 -10.95 -14.01
C HIS A 109 -16.31 -9.82 -13.24
N GLU A 110 -17.00 -9.24 -12.25
CA GLU A 110 -16.43 -8.23 -11.36
C GLU A 110 -15.24 -8.78 -10.56
N LYS A 111 -15.33 -10.00 -10.02
CA LYS A 111 -14.19 -10.64 -9.32
C LYS A 111 -12.97 -10.79 -10.23
N LEU A 112 -13.17 -11.17 -11.49
CA LEU A 112 -12.09 -11.26 -12.48
C LEU A 112 -11.51 -9.88 -12.82
N MET A 113 -12.36 -8.87 -12.99
CA MET A 113 -11.94 -7.50 -13.25
C MET A 113 -11.17 -6.92 -12.06
N ASP A 114 -11.61 -7.18 -10.83
CA ASP A 114 -10.93 -6.75 -9.61
C ASP A 114 -9.49 -7.27 -9.55
N VAL A 115 -9.24 -8.55 -9.90
CA VAL A 115 -7.89 -9.11 -9.93
C VAL A 115 -7.01 -8.44 -11.00
N LEU A 116 -7.57 -8.14 -12.17
CA LEU A 116 -6.84 -7.48 -13.25
C LEU A 116 -6.57 -6.01 -12.94
N ASP A 117 -7.55 -5.29 -12.41
CA ASP A 117 -7.43 -3.87 -12.09
C ASP A 117 -6.54 -3.66 -10.88
N ALA A 118 -6.60 -4.54 -9.87
CA ALA A 118 -5.61 -4.59 -8.79
C ALA A 118 -4.16 -4.69 -9.29
N TYR A 119 -3.92 -5.58 -10.27
CA TYR A 119 -2.59 -5.75 -10.86
C TYR A 119 -2.15 -4.50 -11.64
N LYS A 120 -3.06 -3.88 -12.40
CA LYS A 120 -2.78 -2.64 -13.14
C LYS A 120 -2.53 -1.47 -12.19
N ASP A 121 -3.32 -1.33 -11.14
CA ASP A 121 -3.21 -0.28 -10.14
C ASP A 121 -1.86 -0.35 -9.44
N ARG A 122 -1.45 -1.54 -8.97
CA ARG A 122 -0.11 -1.74 -8.38
C ARG A 122 1.01 -1.42 -9.36
N LYS A 123 0.85 -1.81 -10.64
CA LYS A 123 1.80 -1.43 -11.69
C LYS A 123 1.89 0.09 -11.88
N SER A 124 0.76 0.80 -11.79
CA SER A 124 0.73 2.26 -11.87
C SER A 124 1.34 2.94 -10.64
N GLN A 125 1.17 2.34 -9.45
CA GLN A 125 1.73 2.87 -8.21
C GLN A 125 3.25 2.81 -8.18
N ILE A 126 3.89 1.84 -8.84
CA ILE A 126 5.36 1.84 -9.01
C ILE A 126 5.84 3.14 -9.64
N GLY A 127 5.13 3.63 -10.68
CA GLY A 127 5.48 4.89 -11.32
C GLY A 127 5.32 6.08 -10.37
N ARG A 128 4.29 6.09 -9.53
CA ARG A 128 4.09 7.14 -8.52
C ARG A 128 5.18 7.13 -7.45
N ALA A 129 5.47 5.97 -6.86
CA ALA A 129 6.52 5.81 -5.87
C ALA A 129 7.91 6.15 -6.44
N ALA A 130 8.18 5.79 -7.70
CA ALA A 130 9.42 6.18 -8.38
C ALA A 130 9.53 7.71 -8.56
N LEU A 131 8.43 8.40 -8.87
CA LEU A 131 8.42 9.87 -8.95
C LEU A 131 8.63 10.53 -7.59
N GLU A 132 8.08 9.95 -6.52
CA GLU A 132 8.30 10.44 -5.16
C GLU A 132 9.76 10.31 -4.74
N ASN A 133 10.42 9.19 -5.07
CA ASN A 133 11.85 9.02 -4.82
C ASN A 133 12.71 9.98 -5.67
N CYS A 134 12.28 10.28 -6.90
CA CYS A 134 13.01 11.15 -7.84
C CYS A 134 12.53 12.61 -7.83
N ALA A 135 11.89 13.05 -6.74
CA ALA A 135 11.31 14.39 -6.66
C ALA A 135 12.37 15.50 -6.76
N LEU A 136 13.59 15.24 -6.30
CA LEU A 136 14.70 16.20 -6.38
C LEU A 136 15.18 16.40 -7.82
N GLU A 137 15.36 15.32 -8.58
CA GLU A 137 15.72 15.38 -10.00
C GLU A 137 14.62 16.06 -10.82
N GLN A 138 13.36 15.83 -10.46
CA GLN A 138 12.23 16.51 -11.09
C GLN A 138 12.24 18.02 -10.79
N LEU A 139 12.59 18.42 -9.56
CA LEU A 139 12.78 19.82 -9.20
C LEU A 139 13.95 20.44 -9.96
N ASP A 140 15.08 19.75 -10.09
CA ASP A 140 16.23 20.24 -10.86
C ASP A 140 15.89 20.50 -12.32
N TRP A 141 15.15 19.58 -12.95
CA TRP A 141 14.66 19.78 -14.31
C TRP A 141 13.71 20.98 -14.41
N SER A 142 12.74 21.10 -13.48
CA SER A 142 11.83 22.24 -13.42
C SER A 142 12.57 23.57 -13.24
N ASN A 143 13.56 23.58 -12.35
CA ASN A 143 14.39 24.74 -12.07
C ASN A 143 15.24 25.14 -13.27
N CYS A 144 15.85 24.17 -13.98
CA CYS A 144 16.56 24.46 -15.22
C CYS A 144 15.65 25.10 -16.28
N MET A 145 14.42 24.60 -16.44
CA MET A 145 13.47 25.17 -17.39
C MET A 145 13.04 26.60 -17.01
N LYS A 146 12.91 26.91 -15.71
CA LYS A 146 12.49 28.22 -15.20
C LYS A 146 13.62 29.24 -15.18
N SER A 147 14.78 28.89 -14.63
CA SER A 147 15.88 29.80 -14.30
C SER A 147 17.27 29.30 -14.73
N GLY A 148 17.35 28.26 -15.56
CA GLY A 148 18.62 27.71 -16.04
C GLY A 148 19.35 28.61 -17.04
N THR A 149 20.63 28.29 -17.25
CA THR A 149 21.49 28.95 -18.24
C THR A 149 20.85 28.92 -19.64
N TRP A 150 21.05 29.97 -20.43
CA TRP A 150 20.49 30.08 -21.78
C TRP A 150 20.83 28.88 -22.67
N THR A 151 22.06 28.35 -22.55
CA THR A 151 22.50 27.13 -23.27
C THR A 151 21.74 25.89 -22.83
N SER A 152 21.57 25.65 -21.53
CA SER A 152 20.80 24.53 -21.00
C SER A 152 19.35 24.59 -21.47
N ARG A 153 18.72 25.78 -21.40
CA ARG A 153 17.35 26.01 -21.90
C ARG A 153 17.21 25.79 -23.40
N MET A 154 18.22 26.18 -24.20
CA MET A 154 18.24 25.93 -25.64
C MET A 154 18.23 24.43 -25.97
N THR A 155 18.85 23.62 -25.10
CA THR A 155 18.82 22.14 -25.21
C THR A 155 17.69 21.48 -24.43
N MET A 156 16.68 22.25 -23.99
CA MET A 156 15.56 21.77 -23.16
C MET A 156 16.01 21.03 -21.90
N CYS A 157 17.10 21.49 -21.27
CA CYS A 157 17.63 20.92 -20.04
C CYS A 157 17.93 19.41 -20.16
N SER A 158 18.48 19.00 -21.30
CA SER A 158 18.71 17.58 -21.63
C SER A 158 19.57 16.84 -20.59
N ALA A 159 20.46 17.53 -19.87
CA ALA A 159 21.28 16.91 -18.83
C ALA A 159 20.45 16.57 -17.59
N GLU A 160 19.59 17.49 -17.14
CA GLU A 160 18.67 17.32 -16.03
C GLU A 160 17.60 16.27 -16.36
N VAL A 161 17.07 16.29 -17.59
CA VAL A 161 16.13 15.27 -18.08
C VAL A 161 16.75 13.88 -18.01
N LYS A 162 18.00 13.71 -18.48
CA LYS A 162 18.70 12.41 -18.41
C LYS A 162 18.88 11.91 -16.98
N LYS A 163 19.17 12.80 -16.02
CA LYS A 163 19.27 12.44 -14.59
C LYS A 163 17.92 11.96 -14.06
N PHE A 164 16.86 12.70 -14.36
CA PHE A 164 15.50 12.33 -13.98
C PHE A 164 15.07 10.99 -14.58
N GLU A 165 15.25 10.80 -15.89
CA GLU A 165 14.93 9.54 -16.59
C GLU A 165 15.69 8.37 -15.99
N ARG A 166 16.98 8.56 -15.68
CA ARG A 166 17.81 7.55 -15.03
C ARG A 166 17.28 7.19 -13.64
N CYS A 167 17.01 8.18 -12.81
CA CYS A 167 16.45 7.97 -11.47
C CYS A 167 15.13 7.20 -11.58
N TYR A 168 14.22 7.66 -12.44
CA TYR A 168 12.89 7.07 -12.59
C TYR A 168 12.95 5.61 -13.06
N MET A 169 13.81 5.30 -14.06
CA MET A 169 13.97 3.94 -14.57
C MET A 169 14.61 3.02 -13.54
N MET A 170 15.65 3.47 -12.83
CA MET A 170 16.29 2.67 -11.79
C MET A 170 15.37 2.44 -10.59
N GLN A 171 14.72 3.47 -10.07
CA GLN A 171 13.75 3.33 -8.99
C GLN A 171 12.61 2.39 -9.38
N SER A 172 12.08 2.50 -10.61
CA SER A 172 11.07 1.56 -11.11
C SER A 172 11.55 0.11 -11.12
N ARG A 173 12.82 -0.16 -11.43
CA ARG A 173 13.42 -1.51 -11.38
C ARG A 173 13.58 -1.98 -9.94
N LEU A 174 14.15 -1.15 -9.06
CA LEU A 174 14.35 -1.45 -7.65
C LEU A 174 13.02 -1.78 -6.95
N LEU A 175 11.98 -0.96 -7.14
CA LEU A 175 10.65 -1.19 -6.59
C LEU A 175 10.04 -2.52 -7.09
N LYS A 176 10.18 -2.82 -8.38
CA LYS A 176 9.73 -4.11 -8.92
C LYS A 176 10.48 -5.28 -8.28
N ALA A 177 11.81 -5.19 -8.23
CA ALA A 177 12.67 -6.24 -7.68
C ALA A 177 12.38 -6.51 -6.20
N LEU A 178 12.14 -5.46 -5.40
CA LEU A 178 11.74 -5.55 -3.99
C LEU A 178 10.31 -6.07 -3.78
N GLY A 179 9.57 -6.33 -4.87
CA GLY A 179 8.27 -6.97 -4.79
C GLY A 179 7.11 -6.01 -4.52
N TYR A 180 7.22 -4.74 -4.92
CA TYR A 180 6.10 -3.77 -4.87
C TYR A 180 4.85 -4.25 -5.65
N LEU A 181 5.03 -5.22 -6.56
CA LEU A 181 3.95 -5.90 -7.31
C LEU A 181 3.31 -7.10 -6.60
N SER A 182 3.90 -7.63 -5.53
CA SER A 182 3.69 -9.02 -5.07
C SER A 182 2.56 -9.26 -4.07
N ALA A 183 1.82 -8.23 -3.64
CA ALA A 183 0.73 -8.41 -2.68
C ALA A 183 -0.41 -7.41 -2.89
N TYR A 184 -1.64 -7.93 -3.01
CA TYR A 184 -2.86 -7.14 -3.16
C TYR A 184 -3.21 -6.43 -1.84
N ASP A 185 -3.24 -7.17 -0.74
CA ASP A 185 -3.66 -6.70 0.59
C ASP A 185 -2.51 -6.24 1.48
N ARG A 186 -1.41 -5.75 0.88
CA ARG A 186 -0.27 -5.25 1.65
C ARG A 186 -0.66 -3.94 2.35
N PRO A 187 -0.38 -3.78 3.65
CA PRO A 187 -0.65 -2.54 4.35
C PRO A 187 0.31 -1.42 3.90
N ALA A 188 -0.16 -0.18 3.92
CA ALA A 188 0.53 0.98 3.37
C ALA A 188 1.95 1.19 3.93
N HIS A 189 2.18 0.94 5.23
CA HIS A 189 3.51 1.10 5.84
C HIS A 189 4.58 0.21 5.21
N VAL A 190 4.21 -0.97 4.68
CA VAL A 190 5.18 -1.85 4.03
C VAL A 190 5.52 -1.35 2.62
N ASP A 191 4.58 -0.69 1.95
CA ASP A 191 4.85 -0.03 0.66
C ASP A 191 5.83 1.14 0.87
N GLU A 192 5.64 1.93 1.93
CA GLU A 192 6.57 2.99 2.36
C GLU A 192 7.96 2.43 2.69
N ASP A 193 8.05 1.34 3.45
CA ASP A 193 9.32 0.68 3.77
C ASP A 193 10.06 0.21 2.50
N ILE A 194 9.33 -0.37 1.54
CA ILE A 194 9.90 -0.78 0.25
C ILE A 194 10.39 0.44 -0.54
N GLN A 195 9.62 1.52 -0.55
CA GLN A 195 9.98 2.76 -1.24
C GLN A 195 11.25 3.40 -0.66
N MET A 196 11.35 3.49 0.67
CA MET A 196 12.53 3.99 1.35
C MET A 196 13.75 3.07 1.16
N HIS A 197 13.52 1.75 1.11
CA HIS A 197 14.59 0.79 0.82
C HIS A 197 15.09 0.92 -0.62
N ALA A 198 14.20 1.07 -1.60
CA ALA A 198 14.56 1.32 -2.98
C ALA A 198 15.40 2.60 -3.10
N ASP A 199 15.01 3.66 -2.41
CA ASP A 199 15.77 4.91 -2.40
C ASP A 199 17.17 4.77 -1.81
N LYS A 200 17.30 4.05 -0.70
CA LYS A 200 18.60 3.74 -0.10
C LYS A 200 19.50 2.94 -1.05
N LEU A 201 18.93 1.95 -1.75
CA LEU A 201 19.68 1.16 -2.73
C LEU A 201 20.15 2.01 -3.92
N TYR A 202 19.31 2.93 -4.39
CA TYR A 202 19.67 3.85 -5.45
C TYR A 202 20.84 4.75 -5.07
N HIS A 203 20.82 5.36 -3.88
CA HIS A 203 21.93 6.18 -3.39
C HIS A 203 23.21 5.37 -3.22
N ARG A 204 23.12 4.14 -2.72
CA ARG A 204 24.27 3.22 -2.63
C ARG A 204 24.87 2.95 -4.01
N MET A 205 24.03 2.74 -5.02
CA MET A 205 24.48 2.54 -6.40
C MET A 205 25.20 3.80 -6.94
N LEU A 206 24.69 5.00 -6.68
CA LEU A 206 25.37 6.24 -7.08
C LEU A 206 26.75 6.41 -6.40
N GLU A 207 26.86 6.08 -5.12
CA GLU A 207 28.14 6.09 -4.39
C GLU A 207 29.14 5.10 -4.99
N GLN A 208 28.66 3.91 -5.35
CA GLN A 208 29.44 2.86 -6.00
C GLN A 208 30.00 3.34 -7.34
N GLU A 209 29.16 3.94 -8.18
CA GLU A 209 29.56 4.49 -9.48
C GLU A 209 30.58 5.62 -9.33
N ALA A 210 30.34 6.55 -8.40
CA ALA A 210 31.25 7.64 -8.12
C ALA A 210 32.63 7.10 -7.67
N ALA A 211 32.67 6.05 -6.85
CA ALA A 211 33.90 5.40 -6.42
C ALA A 211 34.62 4.70 -7.59
N ILE A 212 33.89 4.03 -8.49
CA ILE A 212 34.45 3.42 -9.70
C ILE A 212 35.05 4.50 -10.61
N GLU A 213 34.32 5.61 -10.84
CA GLU A 213 34.81 6.71 -11.65
C GLU A 213 36.07 7.35 -11.06
N ALA A 214 36.10 7.55 -9.74
CA ALA A 214 37.27 8.07 -9.04
C ALA A 214 38.48 7.13 -9.18
N ALA A 215 38.28 5.82 -8.98
CA ALA A 215 39.33 4.82 -9.18
C ALA A 215 39.85 4.80 -10.63
N LYS A 216 38.95 4.89 -11.61
CA LYS A 216 39.31 4.99 -13.04
C LYS A 216 40.12 6.26 -13.34
N LYS A 217 39.71 7.41 -12.79
CA LYS A 217 40.41 8.70 -12.94
C LYS A 217 41.80 8.67 -12.28
N GLU A 218 41.95 7.98 -11.16
CA GLU A 218 43.20 7.84 -10.41
C GLU A 218 44.09 6.68 -10.90
N GLY A 219 43.62 5.86 -11.86
CA GLY A 219 44.33 4.68 -12.34
C GLY A 219 44.45 3.55 -11.32
N LYS A 220 43.61 3.54 -10.29
CA LYS A 220 43.54 2.49 -9.26
C LYS A 220 42.66 1.33 -9.74
N PRO A 221 42.87 0.10 -9.23
CA PRO A 221 41.99 -1.01 -9.54
C PRO A 221 40.55 -0.72 -9.09
N ILE A 222 39.59 -1.13 -9.90
CA ILE A 222 38.15 -0.96 -9.63
C ILE A 222 37.82 -1.67 -8.31
N PRO A 223 37.16 -0.98 -7.35
CA PRO A 223 36.79 -1.60 -6.09
C PRO A 223 35.82 -2.76 -6.33
N LYS A 224 35.98 -3.85 -5.58
CA LYS A 224 34.99 -4.95 -5.58
C LYS A 224 33.77 -4.48 -4.82
N LEU A 225 32.69 -4.23 -5.53
CA LEU A 225 31.44 -3.75 -4.96
C LEU A 225 30.54 -4.92 -4.61
N GLU A 226 29.83 -4.79 -3.49
CA GLU A 226 28.73 -5.71 -3.17
C GLU A 226 27.57 -5.47 -4.13
N PRO A 227 26.88 -6.53 -4.58
CA PRO A 227 25.70 -6.40 -5.42
C PRO A 227 24.63 -5.56 -4.70
N VAL A 228 23.98 -4.66 -5.46
CA VAL A 228 22.92 -3.77 -4.95
C VAL A 228 21.77 -4.57 -4.35
N PHE A 229 21.52 -5.76 -4.88
CA PHE A 229 20.55 -6.69 -4.35
C PHE A 229 21.23 -7.84 -3.63
N THR A 230 20.71 -8.16 -2.44
CA THR A 230 20.98 -9.44 -1.81
C THR A 230 20.24 -10.52 -2.60
N ALA A 231 20.97 -11.51 -3.11
CA ALA A 231 20.38 -12.59 -3.88
C ALA A 231 19.15 -13.17 -3.16
N PRO A 232 18.00 -13.32 -3.84
CA PRO A 232 16.83 -13.92 -3.23
C PRO A 232 17.17 -15.33 -2.76
N THR A 233 16.54 -15.77 -1.67
CA THR A 233 16.76 -17.13 -1.18
C THR A 233 16.31 -18.13 -2.25
N ALA A 234 17.00 -19.28 -2.38
CA ALA A 234 16.70 -20.29 -3.40
C ALA A 234 15.22 -20.76 -3.43
N ALA A 235 14.49 -20.57 -2.32
CA ALA A 235 13.05 -20.82 -2.21
C ALA A 235 12.18 -19.84 -3.02
N GLU A 236 12.64 -18.61 -3.24
CA GLU A 236 11.93 -17.58 -4.03
C GLU A 236 12.18 -17.71 -5.53
N ASP A 237 13.36 -18.21 -5.92
CA ASP A 237 13.68 -18.54 -7.31
C ASP A 237 12.96 -19.80 -7.79
N ALA A 238 12.70 -20.77 -6.92
CA ALA A 238 11.91 -21.97 -7.23
C ALA A 238 10.44 -21.67 -7.58
N LYS A 239 9.91 -20.48 -7.24
CA LYS A 239 8.54 -20.05 -7.53
C LYS A 239 8.37 -19.35 -8.88
N ILE A 240 9.43 -19.22 -9.68
CA ILE A 240 9.40 -18.59 -11.01
C ILE A 240 8.95 -19.63 -12.04
N PRO A 241 7.78 -19.50 -12.69
CA PRO A 241 7.41 -20.35 -13.81
C PRO A 241 8.46 -20.36 -14.93
N ALA A 242 8.65 -21.54 -15.53
CA ALA A 242 9.57 -21.73 -16.64
C ALA A 242 9.18 -20.83 -17.83
N LEU A 243 10.14 -20.04 -18.29
CA LEU A 243 9.94 -19.03 -19.33
C LEU A 243 9.94 -19.67 -20.73
N SER A 244 9.03 -19.26 -21.60
CA SER A 244 9.06 -19.68 -23.01
C SER A 244 10.36 -19.23 -23.69
N GLU A 245 10.80 -19.93 -24.73
CA GLU A 245 12.06 -19.59 -25.42
C GLU A 245 12.04 -18.18 -26.03
N GLU A 246 10.89 -17.77 -26.58
CA GLU A 246 10.72 -16.41 -27.10
C GLU A 246 10.85 -15.34 -26.02
N ALA A 247 10.25 -15.57 -24.85
CA ALA A 247 10.35 -14.66 -23.72
C ALA A 247 11.79 -14.61 -23.18
N ARG A 248 12.52 -15.74 -23.15
CA ARG A 248 13.94 -15.77 -22.79
C ARG A 248 14.80 -14.95 -23.76
N ARG A 249 14.52 -15.04 -25.05
CA ARG A 249 15.22 -14.24 -26.07
C ARG A 249 14.97 -12.75 -25.88
N LYS A 250 13.72 -12.34 -25.65
CA LYS A 250 13.37 -10.95 -25.38
C LYS A 250 14.04 -10.41 -24.12
N TRP A 251 14.08 -11.21 -23.05
CA TRP A 251 14.77 -10.83 -21.81
C TRP A 251 16.27 -10.64 -22.02
N LYS A 252 16.93 -11.56 -22.74
CA LYS A 252 18.35 -11.41 -23.08
C LYS A 252 18.60 -10.15 -23.91
N GLU A 253 17.78 -9.89 -24.92
CA GLU A 253 17.91 -8.69 -25.75
C GLU A 253 17.71 -7.40 -24.93
N GLN A 254 16.80 -7.40 -23.96
CA GLN A 254 16.60 -6.27 -23.05
C GLN A 254 17.80 -6.05 -22.13
N LEU A 255 18.36 -7.12 -21.58
CA LEU A 255 19.54 -7.06 -20.71
C LEU A 255 20.81 -6.63 -21.47
N GLU A 256 20.96 -7.03 -22.73
CA GLU A 256 22.11 -6.65 -23.57
C GLU A 256 22.12 -5.17 -23.93
N LYS A 257 20.93 -4.55 -24.08
CA LYS A 257 20.81 -3.10 -24.33
C LYS A 257 21.17 -2.23 -23.12
N LEU A 258 21.22 -2.83 -21.93
CA LEU A 258 21.50 -2.13 -20.69
C LEU A 258 22.99 -2.15 -20.34
N PRO A 259 23.49 -1.07 -19.70
CA PRO A 259 24.84 -1.07 -19.14
C PRO A 259 24.97 -2.19 -18.12
N GLU A 260 26.17 -2.77 -18.00
CA GLU A 260 26.44 -3.96 -17.16
C GLU A 260 26.02 -3.78 -15.70
N GLU A 261 26.15 -2.55 -15.20
CA GLU A 261 25.80 -2.13 -13.84
C GLU A 261 24.29 -2.22 -13.57
N ASP A 262 23.45 -1.93 -14.58
CA ASP A 262 21.99 -1.95 -14.46
C ASP A 262 21.37 -3.34 -14.69
N ARG A 263 22.13 -4.29 -15.27
CA ARG A 263 21.57 -5.59 -15.72
C ARG A 263 21.04 -6.42 -14.57
N ALA A 264 21.74 -6.43 -13.44
CA ALA A 264 21.31 -7.18 -12.26
C ALA A 264 19.95 -6.69 -11.75
N ALA A 265 19.78 -5.37 -11.69
CA ALA A 265 18.52 -4.75 -11.28
C ALA A 265 17.36 -5.05 -12.23
N GLU A 266 17.62 -5.01 -13.54
CA GLU A 266 16.61 -5.36 -14.54
C GLU A 266 16.26 -6.85 -14.49
N GLU A 267 17.24 -7.74 -14.35
CA GLU A 267 16.98 -9.18 -14.28
C GLU A 267 16.08 -9.53 -13.08
N GLU A 268 16.37 -8.95 -11.91
CA GLU A 268 15.56 -9.16 -10.71
C GLU A 268 14.17 -8.53 -10.84
N ALA A 269 14.06 -7.34 -11.43
CA ALA A 269 12.78 -6.70 -11.73
C ALA A 269 11.92 -7.57 -12.66
N LEU A 270 12.51 -8.17 -13.71
CA LEU A 270 11.84 -9.08 -14.64
C LEU A 270 11.38 -10.37 -13.94
N LYS A 271 12.24 -10.96 -13.11
CA LYS A 271 11.89 -12.13 -12.27
C LYS A 271 10.73 -11.80 -11.35
N ALA A 272 10.76 -10.66 -10.65
CA ALA A 272 9.69 -10.23 -9.76
C ALA A 272 8.37 -9.96 -10.49
N GLU A 273 8.41 -9.32 -11.67
CA GLU A 273 7.23 -9.11 -12.51
C GLU A 273 6.61 -10.45 -12.95
N LEU A 274 7.44 -11.44 -13.26
CA LEU A 274 6.97 -12.77 -13.60
C LEU A 274 6.30 -13.46 -12.41
N ARG A 275 6.90 -13.40 -11.22
CA ARG A 275 6.29 -13.95 -9.99
C ARG A 275 4.91 -13.31 -9.73
N ALA A 276 4.81 -11.99 -9.88
CA ALA A 276 3.54 -11.27 -9.72
C ALA A 276 2.48 -11.70 -10.77
N LYS A 277 2.89 -11.85 -12.04
CA LYS A 277 2.01 -12.38 -13.10
C LYS A 277 1.54 -13.80 -12.80
N ALA A 278 2.43 -14.66 -12.30
CA ALA A 278 2.09 -16.03 -11.93
C ALA A 278 1.05 -16.07 -10.81
N GLN A 279 1.19 -15.21 -9.80
CA GLN A 279 0.21 -15.06 -8.72
C GLN A 279 -1.15 -14.56 -9.24
N MET A 280 -1.15 -13.58 -10.14
CA MET A 280 -2.38 -13.09 -10.78
C MET A 280 -3.09 -14.22 -11.56
N VAL A 281 -2.35 -14.98 -12.37
CA VAL A 281 -2.89 -16.12 -13.12
C VAL A 281 -3.43 -17.19 -12.18
N SER A 282 -2.72 -17.50 -11.09
CA SER A 282 -3.19 -18.44 -10.07
C SER A 282 -4.51 -18.01 -9.43
N LYS A 283 -4.69 -16.72 -9.13
CA LYS A 283 -5.96 -16.18 -8.62
C LYS A 283 -7.09 -16.34 -9.62
N ILE A 284 -6.84 -16.03 -10.90
CA ILE A 284 -7.83 -16.20 -11.98
C ILE A 284 -8.23 -17.67 -12.13
N GLN A 285 -7.26 -18.59 -12.08
CA GLN A 285 -7.53 -20.02 -12.13
C GLN A 285 -8.37 -20.49 -10.93
N GLY A 286 -8.10 -19.97 -9.73
CA GLY A 286 -8.91 -20.24 -8.54
C GLY A 286 -10.37 -19.83 -8.74
N LEU A 287 -10.62 -18.62 -9.24
CA LEU A 287 -11.98 -18.15 -9.54
C LEU A 287 -12.70 -19.05 -10.57
N TRP A 288 -12.00 -19.51 -11.60
CA TRP A 288 -12.60 -20.44 -12.58
C TRP A 288 -12.89 -21.82 -12.00
N GLN A 289 -12.08 -22.29 -11.05
CA GLN A 289 -12.32 -23.55 -10.33
C GLN A 289 -13.54 -23.43 -9.42
N GLU A 290 -13.65 -22.34 -8.64
CA GLU A 290 -14.82 -22.03 -7.81
C GLU A 290 -16.10 -22.01 -8.66
N GLN A 291 -16.08 -21.34 -9.81
CA GLN A 291 -17.20 -21.35 -10.77
C GLN A 291 -17.54 -22.75 -11.30
N ALA A 292 -16.54 -23.61 -11.52
CA ALA A 292 -16.78 -24.98 -11.96
C ALA A 292 -17.42 -25.82 -10.84
N GLU A 293 -17.02 -25.61 -9.60
CA GLU A 293 -17.58 -26.28 -8.41
C GLU A 293 -19.00 -25.82 -8.11
N GLU A 294 -19.28 -24.51 -8.15
CA GLU A 294 -20.64 -23.98 -8.01
C GLU A 294 -21.57 -24.54 -9.09
N ARG A 295 -21.11 -24.61 -10.33
CA ARG A 295 -21.87 -25.25 -11.42
C ARG A 295 -22.15 -26.71 -11.13
N LYS A 296 -21.17 -27.49 -10.64
CA LYS A 296 -21.38 -28.89 -10.26
C LYS A 296 -22.38 -29.02 -9.11
N ALA A 297 -22.26 -28.18 -8.07
CA ALA A 297 -23.19 -28.17 -6.94
C ALA A 297 -24.63 -27.85 -7.39
N ARG A 298 -24.82 -26.93 -8.35
CA ARG A 298 -26.14 -26.67 -8.93
C ARG A 298 -26.71 -27.87 -9.68
N LYS A 299 -25.86 -28.63 -10.39
CA LYS A 299 -26.26 -29.87 -11.07
C LYS A 299 -26.70 -30.93 -10.07
N GLU A 300 -25.93 -31.16 -9.01
CA GLU A 300 -26.23 -32.13 -7.95
C GLU A 300 -27.51 -31.77 -7.19
N GLN A 301 -27.77 -30.48 -6.97
CA GLN A 301 -29.01 -30.00 -6.34
C GLN A 301 -30.22 -29.97 -7.29
N GLY A 302 -30.06 -30.34 -8.57
CA GLY A 302 -31.12 -30.27 -9.58
C GLY A 302 -31.57 -28.85 -9.96
N LYS A 303 -30.78 -27.83 -9.59
CA LYS A 303 -31.04 -26.39 -9.86
C LYS A 303 -30.20 -25.87 -11.03
N GLU A 304 -30.10 -26.66 -12.09
CA GLU A 304 -29.36 -26.26 -13.29
C GLU A 304 -30.01 -25.05 -13.97
N THR A 305 -29.19 -24.06 -14.34
CA THR A 305 -29.67 -22.92 -15.14
C THR A 305 -29.86 -23.33 -16.61
N VAL A 306 -30.63 -22.53 -17.36
CA VAL A 306 -30.85 -22.76 -18.80
C VAL A 306 -29.51 -22.77 -19.56
N THR A 307 -28.56 -21.92 -19.18
CA THR A 307 -27.21 -21.87 -19.75
C THR A 307 -26.40 -23.12 -19.42
N ASP A 308 -26.51 -23.66 -18.21
CA ASP A 308 -25.83 -24.90 -17.80
C ASP A 308 -26.32 -26.11 -18.62
N LYS A 309 -27.63 -26.17 -18.93
CA LYS A 309 -28.24 -27.22 -19.78
C LYS A 309 -27.82 -27.13 -21.24
N ILE A 310 -27.70 -25.91 -21.78
CA ILE A 310 -27.22 -25.70 -23.16
C ILE A 310 -25.74 -26.08 -23.26
N SER A 311 -24.93 -25.69 -22.26
CA SER A 311 -23.51 -26.02 -22.19
C SER A 311 -23.28 -27.53 -22.08
N SER A 312 -24.08 -28.25 -21.28
CA SER A 312 -23.98 -29.71 -21.19
C SER A 312 -24.35 -30.42 -22.50
N LEU A 313 -25.34 -29.91 -23.24
CA LEU A 313 -25.72 -30.42 -24.57
C LEU A 313 -24.64 -30.18 -25.64
N LEU A 314 -23.94 -29.03 -25.58
CA LEU A 314 -22.87 -28.70 -26.53
C LEU A 314 -21.54 -29.39 -26.21
N SER A 315 -21.25 -29.64 -24.93
CA SER A 315 -20.05 -30.37 -24.47
C SER A 315 -20.18 -31.88 -24.56
N GLY A 316 -21.38 -32.41 -24.82
CA GLY A 316 -21.68 -33.85 -24.89
C GLY A 316 -21.51 -34.47 -26.29
N LYS A 317 -20.79 -33.82 -27.21
CA LYS A 317 -20.49 -34.30 -28.56
C LYS A 317 -19.00 -34.34 -28.84
#